data_AF-A0A8I3ANC0-F1
#
_entry.id   AF-A0A8I3ANC0-F1
#
_cell.length_a   1.000
_cell.length_b   1.000
_cell.length_c   1.000
_cell.angle_alpha   90.00
_cell.angle_beta   90.00
_cell.angle_gamma   90.00
#
_symmetry.space_group_name_H-M   'P 1'
#
loop_
_entity.id
_entity.type
_entity.pdbx_description
1 polymer ?
#
loop_
_entity_poly.entity_id
_entity_poly.type
_entity_poly.pdbx_seq_one_letter_code
_entity_poly.pdbx_strand_id
1 'polypeptide(L)'
;MILRSLLTTTISSSRWLLPPSLAIASALAHTTHPLLSPDRNPLLRVLLKHTFYAQFCAGETPAEVRRTVSRLKGLGFSGVILGYAREVVMTEAQTRGLSGASETSSRSDEEEVRPWQEGTEQTVRLAEAGDFVALKFTGAGQQALYALAERLPPSTALASAMDSICACAAARGVRLLFDAEQAAVQQGIDDWTLTYQRKYNTVPGRAVIYGTYQAYLKSTPATLTRHLLAAQEQGFTLGVKLVRVGKPSERGQRPVSSGASSGPKKSLETYKYLVWGSTGECMKYLLRRAHENRDAVQRTRTGRDAMWAEIARRARSAVGLET
;
A
#
# COMPACT_ATOMS: atom_id res chain seq x y z
N MET A 1 -17.37 14.62 6.98
CA MET A 1 -16.01 14.24 6.51
C MET A 1 -14.95 15.29 6.84
N ILE A 2 -15.16 16.57 6.51
CA ILE A 2 -14.10 17.59 6.59
C ILE A 2 -13.56 17.80 8.01
N LEU A 3 -14.42 17.87 9.03
CA LEU A 3 -13.97 18.06 10.42
C LEU A 3 -13.06 16.93 10.92
N ARG A 4 -13.40 15.67 10.60
CA ARG A 4 -12.57 14.51 10.94
C ARG A 4 -11.23 14.56 10.21
N SER A 5 -11.25 14.84 8.91
CA SER A 5 -10.02 14.96 8.13
C SER A 5 -9.15 16.12 8.62
N LEU A 6 -9.74 17.25 9.00
CA LEU A 6 -9.05 18.38 9.63
C LEU A 6 -8.40 17.97 10.95
N LEU A 7 -9.13 17.28 11.85
CA LEU A 7 -8.60 16.80 13.13
C LEU A 7 -7.40 15.88 12.91
N THR A 8 -7.55 14.85 12.08
CA THR A 8 -6.46 13.91 11.76
C THR A 8 -5.26 14.65 11.18
N THR A 9 -5.49 15.58 10.27
CA THR A 9 -4.41 16.29 9.58
C THR A 9 -3.74 17.33 10.49
N THR A 10 -4.47 17.89 11.45
CA THR A 10 -3.94 18.77 12.50
C THR A 10 -3.03 18.01 13.46
N ILE A 11 -3.47 16.84 13.93
CA ILE A 11 -2.65 15.97 14.78
C ILE A 11 -1.41 15.53 14.01
N SER A 12 -1.59 15.02 12.79
CA SER A 12 -0.48 14.54 11.98
C SER A 12 0.52 15.67 11.70
N SER A 13 0.09 16.85 11.26
CA SER A 13 0.99 17.96 10.87
C SER A 13 1.64 18.71 12.05
N SER A 14 1.27 18.39 13.29
CA SER A 14 1.79 19.02 14.50
C SER A 14 3.08 18.35 14.97
N ARG A 15 4.13 19.16 15.17
CA ARG A 15 5.42 18.69 15.73
C ARG A 15 5.30 18.23 17.18
N TRP A 16 4.26 18.68 17.89
CA TRP A 16 4.02 18.38 19.30
C TRP A 16 3.05 17.20 19.48
N LEU A 17 2.02 17.11 18.64
CA LEU A 17 0.99 16.07 18.78
C LEU A 17 1.36 14.77 18.06
N LEU A 18 2.14 14.82 16.97
CA LEU A 18 2.49 13.63 16.22
C LEU A 18 3.35 12.64 17.03
N PRO A 19 4.48 13.03 17.68
CA PRO A 19 5.31 12.07 18.40
C PRO A 19 4.57 11.28 19.50
N PRO A 20 3.82 11.90 20.44
CA PRO A 20 3.09 11.14 21.45
C PRO A 20 1.96 10.31 20.85
N SER A 21 1.30 10.78 19.78
CA SER A 21 0.26 10.00 19.09
C SER A 21 0.84 8.72 18.46
N LEU A 22 2.03 8.80 17.85
CA LEU A 22 2.72 7.63 17.30
C LEU A 22 3.19 6.67 18.40
N ALA A 23 3.65 7.19 19.54
CA ALA A 23 4.02 6.36 20.68
C ALA A 23 2.83 5.56 21.22
N ILE A 24 1.68 6.22 21.41
CA ILE A 24 0.42 5.56 21.82
C ILE A 24 0.00 4.52 20.78
N ALA A 25 -0.04 4.89 19.50
CA ALA A 25 -0.39 3.95 18.43
C ALA A 25 0.55 2.74 18.38
N SER A 26 1.85 2.95 18.63
CA SER A 26 2.84 1.87 18.73
C SER A 26 2.57 0.94 19.90
N ALA A 27 2.31 1.48 21.09
CA ALA A 27 1.98 0.68 22.27
C ALA A 27 0.72 -0.17 22.04
N LEU A 28 -0.33 0.42 21.46
CA LEU A 28 -1.58 -0.27 21.16
C LEU A 28 -1.44 -1.33 20.04
N ALA A 29 -0.57 -1.11 19.05
CA ALA A 29 -0.37 -2.06 17.96
C ALA A 29 0.41 -3.32 18.37
N HIS A 30 1.20 -3.26 19.44
CA HIS A 30 2.08 -4.35 19.89
C HIS A 30 1.65 -4.96 21.23
N THR A 31 0.67 -4.39 21.92
CA THR A 31 0.19 -4.92 23.20
C THR A 31 -0.62 -6.21 23.04
N THR A 32 -0.34 -7.18 23.92
CA THR A 32 -1.13 -8.41 24.07
C THR A 32 -2.17 -8.30 25.19
N HIS A 33 -2.14 -7.20 25.96
CA HIS A 33 -3.02 -6.99 27.10
C HIS A 33 -4.47 -6.81 26.65
N PRO A 34 -5.46 -7.56 27.20
CA PRO A 34 -6.85 -7.53 26.71
C PRO A 34 -7.50 -6.15 26.70
N LEU A 35 -7.22 -5.31 27.70
CA LEU A 35 -7.78 -3.95 27.79
C LEU A 35 -7.15 -2.95 26.81
N LEU A 36 -5.92 -3.20 26.35
CA LEU A 36 -5.21 -2.29 25.44
C LEU A 36 -5.17 -2.82 24.00
N SER A 37 -5.57 -4.07 23.79
CA SER A 37 -5.61 -4.69 22.47
C SER A 37 -6.79 -4.14 21.66
N PRO A 38 -6.55 -3.51 20.50
CA PRO A 38 -7.60 -3.03 19.60
C PRO A 38 -8.54 -4.15 19.13
N ASP A 39 -8.04 -5.38 19.06
CA ASP A 39 -8.81 -6.53 18.63
C ASP A 39 -9.65 -7.14 19.77
N ARG A 40 -9.31 -6.89 21.04
CA ARG A 40 -10.03 -7.49 22.19
C ARG A 40 -10.91 -6.50 22.95
N ASN A 41 -10.58 -5.21 22.97
CA ASN A 41 -11.36 -4.19 23.67
C ASN A 41 -12.37 -3.50 22.72
N PRO A 42 -13.69 -3.73 22.87
CA PRO A 42 -14.71 -3.16 21.98
C PRO A 42 -14.78 -1.63 22.04
N LEU A 43 -14.59 -1.02 23.21
CA LEU A 43 -14.63 0.44 23.37
C LEU A 43 -13.45 1.10 22.66
N LEU A 44 -12.26 0.55 22.87
CA LEU A 44 -11.05 1.02 22.18
C LEU A 44 -11.19 0.83 20.67
N ARG A 45 -11.72 -0.31 20.22
CA ARG A 45 -11.99 -0.58 18.81
C ARG A 45 -12.94 0.45 18.21
N VAL A 46 -14.05 0.77 18.88
CA VAL A 46 -15.00 1.80 18.42
C VAL A 46 -14.32 3.16 18.32
N LEU A 47 -13.56 3.57 19.34
CA LEU A 47 -12.82 4.83 19.33
C LEU A 47 -11.84 4.91 18.14
N LEU A 48 -11.06 3.85 17.90
CA LEU A 48 -10.13 3.77 16.79
C LEU A 48 -10.85 3.81 15.43
N LYS A 49 -11.95 3.05 15.30
CA LYS A 49 -12.79 3.04 14.08
C LYS A 49 -13.34 4.41 13.73
N HIS A 50 -13.69 5.24 14.70
CA HIS A 50 -14.25 6.57 14.44
C HIS A 50 -13.18 7.66 14.21
N THR A 51 -11.90 7.37 14.43
CA THR A 51 -10.80 8.34 14.29
C THR A 51 -9.98 8.11 13.01
N PHE A 52 -8.70 7.76 13.13
CA PHE A 52 -7.78 7.67 12.00
C PHE A 52 -8.03 6.41 11.14
N TYR A 53 -8.54 5.33 11.73
CA TYR A 53 -8.84 4.09 11.01
C TYR A 53 -9.78 4.35 9.83
N ALA A 54 -10.88 5.07 10.04
CA ALA A 54 -11.85 5.39 8.99
C ALA A 54 -11.33 6.36 7.90
N GLN A 55 -10.14 6.91 8.05
CA GLN A 55 -9.48 7.73 7.02
C GLN A 55 -8.64 6.88 6.06
N PHE A 56 -7.98 5.84 6.59
CA PHE A 56 -6.94 5.08 5.88
C PHE A 56 -7.30 3.61 5.60
N CYS A 57 -8.26 3.04 6.32
CA CYS A 57 -8.69 1.66 6.15
C CYS A 57 -10.03 1.58 5.43
N ALA A 58 -10.22 0.56 4.60
CA ALA A 58 -11.48 0.30 3.91
C ALA A 58 -12.52 -0.35 4.84
N GLY A 59 -12.08 -1.09 5.85
CA GLY A 59 -12.92 -1.77 6.83
C GLY A 59 -12.27 -3.05 7.35
N GLU A 60 -12.94 -3.73 8.28
CA GLU A 60 -12.54 -5.05 8.78
C GLU A 60 -13.28 -6.19 8.06
N THR A 61 -14.48 -5.91 7.54
CA THR A 61 -15.33 -6.93 6.90
C THR A 61 -15.55 -6.64 5.42
N PRO A 62 -15.81 -7.68 4.60
CA PRO A 62 -16.24 -7.54 3.22
C PRO A 62 -17.34 -6.49 3.00
N ALA A 63 -18.34 -6.44 3.89
CA ALA A 63 -19.45 -5.50 3.79
C ALA A 63 -19.04 -4.05 4.10
N GLU A 64 -18.10 -3.83 5.03
CA GLU A 64 -17.53 -2.51 5.28
C GLU A 64 -16.67 -2.05 4.09
N VAL A 65 -15.83 -2.94 3.56
CA VAL A 65 -14.97 -2.65 2.40
C VAL A 65 -15.81 -2.24 1.19
N ARG A 66 -16.84 -3.02 0.81
CA ARG A 66 -17.72 -2.68 -0.32
C ARG A 66 -18.42 -1.33 -0.14
N ARG A 67 -18.90 -1.03 1.07
CA ARG A 67 -19.48 0.29 1.39
C ARG A 67 -18.47 1.42 1.21
N THR A 68 -17.23 1.24 1.66
CA THR A 68 -16.17 2.24 1.50
C THR A 68 -15.79 2.43 0.03
N VAL A 69 -15.64 1.35 -0.75
CA VAL A 69 -15.34 1.40 -2.18
C VAL A 69 -16.45 2.13 -2.94
N SER A 70 -17.71 1.74 -2.73
CA SER A 70 -18.88 2.37 -3.37
C SER A 70 -18.94 3.86 -3.06
N ARG A 71 -18.69 4.24 -1.80
CA ARG A 71 -18.65 5.64 -1.38
C ARG A 71 -17.54 6.42 -2.08
N LEU A 72 -16.35 5.85 -2.24
CA LEU A 72 -15.23 6.53 -2.91
C LEU A 72 -15.50 6.72 -4.40
N LYS A 73 -16.06 5.72 -5.07
CA LYS A 73 -16.50 5.84 -6.47
C LYS A 73 -17.57 6.92 -6.62
N GLY A 74 -18.54 6.98 -5.69
CA GLY A 74 -19.54 8.05 -5.63
C GLY A 74 -18.98 9.46 -5.35
N LEU A 75 -17.75 9.57 -4.83
CA LEU A 75 -17.03 10.85 -4.67
C LEU A 75 -16.22 11.25 -5.91
N GLY A 76 -16.21 10.43 -6.98
CA GLY A 76 -15.51 10.70 -8.22
C GLY A 76 -14.14 10.02 -8.36
N PHE A 77 -13.77 9.10 -7.47
CA PHE A 77 -12.61 8.23 -7.72
C PHE A 77 -12.95 7.20 -8.81
N SER A 78 -12.05 7.01 -9.77
CA SER A 78 -12.20 6.00 -10.83
C SER A 78 -12.17 4.58 -10.28
N GLY A 79 -11.46 4.38 -9.17
CA GLY A 79 -11.41 3.12 -8.47
C GLY A 79 -10.61 3.17 -7.17
N VAL A 80 -10.26 1.99 -6.69
CA VAL A 80 -9.44 1.82 -5.48
C VAL A 80 -8.21 0.97 -5.74
N ILE A 81 -7.24 1.12 -4.85
CA ILE A 81 -6.16 0.16 -4.68
C ILE A 81 -6.39 -0.50 -3.31
N LEU A 82 -6.71 -1.78 -3.27
CA LEU A 82 -6.93 -2.52 -2.03
C LEU A 82 -5.70 -3.34 -1.66
N GLY A 83 -5.19 -3.19 -0.44
CA GLY A 83 -4.17 -4.05 0.14
C GLY A 83 -4.72 -4.85 1.31
N TYR A 84 -4.35 -6.13 1.41
CA TYR A 84 -4.58 -6.89 2.64
C TYR A 84 -3.54 -6.46 3.68
N ALA A 85 -3.98 -6.08 4.89
CA ALA A 85 -3.11 -5.46 5.89
C ALA A 85 -2.11 -6.43 6.55
N ARG A 86 -2.25 -7.74 6.34
CA ARG A 86 -1.40 -8.76 6.95
C ARG A 86 0.02 -8.69 6.40
N GLU A 87 0.97 -8.36 7.28
CA GLU A 87 2.40 -8.32 7.00
C GLU A 87 3.14 -9.06 8.12
N VAL A 88 4.16 -9.85 7.78
CA VAL A 88 5.07 -10.39 8.78
C VAL A 88 6.02 -9.25 9.18
N VAL A 89 5.91 -8.80 10.44
CA VAL A 89 6.82 -7.77 10.97
C VAL A 89 8.14 -8.44 11.31
N MET A 90 9.17 -8.14 10.53
CA MET A 90 10.54 -8.54 10.89
C MET A 90 11.03 -7.73 12.09
N THR A 91 11.61 -8.43 13.06
CA THR A 91 12.49 -7.80 14.06
C THR A 91 13.90 -7.66 13.46
N GLU A 92 14.66 -6.64 13.88
CA GLU A 92 16.05 -6.45 13.42
C GLU A 92 16.96 -7.66 13.70
N ALA A 93 16.62 -8.48 14.70
CA ALA A 93 17.29 -9.74 15.00
C ALA A 93 17.01 -10.82 13.94
N GLN A 94 15.76 -10.92 13.48
CA GLN A 94 15.38 -11.84 12.41
C GLN A 94 15.97 -11.43 11.06
N THR A 95 16.10 -10.13 10.78
CA THR A 95 16.79 -9.64 9.57
C THR A 95 18.28 -10.01 9.58
N ARG A 96 18.93 -10.02 10.75
CA ARG A 96 20.34 -10.42 10.90
C ARG A 96 20.57 -11.92 10.90
N GLY A 97 19.54 -12.73 11.20
CA GLY A 97 19.60 -14.20 11.18
C GLY A 97 19.29 -14.86 9.83
N LEU A 98 18.96 -14.08 8.79
CA LEU A 98 18.65 -14.60 7.45
C LEU A 98 19.82 -15.35 6.80
N SER A 99 21.06 -15.05 7.21
CA SER A 99 22.27 -15.72 6.74
C SER A 99 22.56 -17.08 7.41
N GLY A 100 21.70 -17.55 8.32
CA GLY A 100 21.89 -18.81 9.05
C GLY A 100 20.63 -19.65 9.28
N ALA A 101 19.47 -19.24 8.73
CA ALA A 101 18.22 -19.98 8.87
C ALA A 101 18.14 -21.15 7.86
N SER A 102 18.88 -22.22 8.16
CA SER A 102 18.63 -23.54 7.58
C SER A 102 17.32 -24.10 8.15
N GLU A 103 16.35 -24.37 7.28
CA GLU A 103 15.34 -25.45 7.35
C GLU A 103 14.56 -25.72 8.65
N THR A 104 14.56 -24.83 9.64
CA THR A 104 13.95 -25.10 10.95
C THR A 104 12.80 -24.14 11.27
N SER A 105 11.85 -24.00 10.34
CA SER A 105 10.48 -23.60 10.72
C SER A 105 9.72 -24.87 11.07
N SER A 106 9.16 -24.94 12.28
CA SER A 106 8.30 -26.06 12.69
C SER A 106 6.95 -26.10 11.95
N ARG A 107 6.65 -25.06 11.16
CA ARG A 107 5.46 -24.97 10.31
C ARG A 107 5.84 -25.22 8.87
N SER A 108 5.00 -25.98 8.17
CA SER A 108 5.19 -26.17 6.74
C SER A 108 5.03 -24.84 6.00
N ASP A 109 5.77 -24.65 4.92
CA ASP A 109 5.66 -23.48 4.05
C ASP A 109 4.21 -23.24 3.58
N GLU A 110 3.46 -24.32 3.33
CA GLU A 110 2.02 -24.24 3.03
C GLU A 110 1.18 -23.60 4.14
N GLU A 111 1.48 -23.88 5.41
CA GLU A 111 0.77 -23.28 6.55
C GLU A 111 1.04 -21.78 6.69
N GLU A 112 2.24 -21.32 6.31
CA GLU A 112 2.60 -19.90 6.34
C GLU A 112 1.93 -19.14 5.17
N VAL A 113 1.98 -19.72 3.97
CA VAL A 113 1.49 -19.12 2.72
C VAL A 113 -0.04 -19.07 2.67
N ARG A 114 -0.73 -20.12 3.13
CA ARG A 114 -2.19 -20.27 2.96
C ARG A 114 -3.01 -19.06 3.41
N PRO A 115 -2.85 -18.48 4.61
CA PRO A 115 -3.71 -17.38 5.00
C PRO A 115 -3.33 -16.04 4.32
N TRP A 116 -2.13 -15.94 3.72
CA TRP A 116 -1.77 -14.82 2.85
C TRP A 116 -2.45 -14.96 1.50
N GLN A 117 -2.46 -16.19 0.96
CA GLN A 117 -3.19 -16.51 -0.26
C GLN A 117 -4.68 -16.22 -0.09
N GLU A 118 -5.32 -16.77 0.94
CA GLU A 118 -6.76 -16.60 1.19
C GLU A 118 -7.14 -15.13 1.36
N GLY A 119 -6.39 -14.36 2.16
CA GLY A 119 -6.63 -12.94 2.35
C GLY A 119 -6.43 -12.12 1.08
N THR A 120 -5.41 -12.47 0.27
CA THR A 120 -5.14 -11.78 -1.01
C THR A 120 -6.20 -12.10 -2.05
N GLU A 121 -6.58 -13.37 -2.22
CA GLU A 121 -7.67 -13.77 -3.11
C GLU A 121 -9.00 -13.15 -2.68
N GLN A 122 -9.29 -13.10 -1.38
CA GLN A 122 -10.46 -12.41 -0.87
C GLN A 122 -10.42 -10.92 -1.22
N THR A 123 -9.23 -10.29 -1.16
CA THR A 123 -9.04 -8.89 -1.58
C THR A 123 -9.34 -8.71 -3.07
N VAL A 124 -8.85 -9.61 -3.93
CA VAL A 124 -9.20 -9.65 -5.35
C VAL A 124 -10.71 -9.83 -5.55
N ARG A 125 -11.37 -10.64 -4.69
CA ARG A 125 -12.82 -10.83 -4.73
C ARG A 125 -13.64 -9.61 -4.26
N LEU A 126 -13.04 -8.72 -3.47
CA LEU A 126 -13.63 -7.46 -3.04
C LEU A 126 -13.44 -6.33 -4.06
N ALA A 127 -12.37 -6.40 -4.85
CA ALA A 127 -12.10 -5.48 -5.95
C ALA A 127 -13.04 -5.73 -7.15
N GLU A 128 -13.36 -4.65 -7.87
CA GLU A 128 -14.14 -4.73 -9.11
C GLU A 128 -13.22 -4.66 -10.33
N ALA A 129 -13.75 -4.96 -11.53
CA ALA A 129 -12.99 -4.82 -12.76
C ALA A 129 -12.48 -3.37 -12.90
N GLY A 130 -11.20 -3.23 -13.22
CA GLY A 130 -10.55 -1.92 -13.24
C GLY A 130 -10.14 -1.39 -11.86
N ASP A 131 -10.34 -2.10 -10.74
CA ASP A 131 -9.63 -1.75 -9.50
C ASP A 131 -8.21 -2.35 -9.51
N PHE A 132 -7.40 -1.96 -8.52
CA PHE A 132 -6.11 -2.57 -8.25
C PHE A 132 -6.10 -3.31 -6.91
N VAL A 133 -5.30 -4.37 -6.82
CA VAL A 133 -4.96 -5.04 -5.57
C VAL A 133 -3.45 -5.01 -5.37
N ALA A 134 -3.02 -4.60 -4.19
CA ALA A 134 -1.62 -4.53 -3.82
C ALA A 134 -1.20 -5.76 -3.01
N LEU A 135 -0.10 -6.39 -3.44
CA LEU A 135 0.48 -7.58 -2.81
C LEU A 135 1.81 -7.24 -2.19
N LYS A 136 2.06 -7.80 -1.00
CA LYS A 136 3.36 -7.78 -0.33
C LYS A 136 3.78 -9.20 -0.06
N PHE A 137 4.91 -9.57 -0.62
CA PHE A 137 5.38 -10.96 -0.60
C PHE A 137 6.00 -11.33 0.73
N THR A 138 6.55 -10.38 1.48
CA THR A 138 7.00 -10.66 2.86
C THR A 138 5.86 -11.07 3.79
N GLY A 139 4.60 -10.73 3.44
CA GLY A 139 3.42 -11.20 4.15
C GLY A 139 3.10 -12.69 3.96
N ALA A 140 3.76 -13.36 3.00
CA ALA A 140 3.53 -14.76 2.68
C ALA A 140 4.29 -15.74 3.60
N GLY A 141 5.24 -15.26 4.42
CA GLY A 141 5.97 -16.10 5.37
C GLY A 141 7.47 -15.86 5.39
N GLN A 142 8.17 -16.56 6.27
CA GLN A 142 9.63 -16.48 6.39
C GLN A 142 10.32 -17.06 5.16
N GLN A 143 9.76 -18.13 4.58
CA GLN A 143 10.32 -18.75 3.38
C GLN A 143 10.26 -17.81 2.17
N ALA A 144 9.14 -17.09 2.00
CA ALA A 144 9.01 -16.07 0.95
C ALA A 144 10.08 -14.99 1.11
N LEU A 145 10.28 -14.51 2.33
CA LEU A 145 11.29 -13.51 2.65
C LEU A 145 12.72 -14.01 2.34
N TYR A 146 13.07 -15.22 2.76
CA TYR A 146 14.37 -15.83 2.46
C TYR A 146 14.58 -15.95 0.95
N ALA A 147 13.61 -16.48 0.22
CA ALA A 147 13.69 -16.62 -1.23
C ALA A 147 13.86 -15.26 -1.93
N LEU A 148 13.18 -14.21 -1.48
CA LEU A 148 13.35 -12.86 -2.02
C LEU A 148 14.73 -12.26 -1.74
N ALA A 149 15.26 -12.46 -0.53
CA ALA A 149 16.57 -11.93 -0.14
C ALA A 149 17.70 -12.60 -0.93
N GLU A 150 17.62 -13.92 -1.10
CA GLU A 150 18.58 -14.73 -1.86
C GLU A 150 18.29 -14.77 -3.36
N ARG A 151 17.24 -14.05 -3.81
CA ARG A 151 16.78 -14.02 -5.22
C ARG A 151 16.50 -15.40 -5.81
N LEU A 152 16.00 -16.31 -4.99
CA LEU A 152 15.57 -17.65 -5.37
C LEU A 152 14.15 -17.61 -5.99
N PRO A 153 13.78 -18.62 -6.80
CA PRO A 153 12.39 -18.80 -7.18
C PRO A 153 11.50 -18.99 -5.94
N PRO A 154 10.20 -18.65 -6.01
CA PRO A 154 9.27 -18.98 -4.95
C PRO A 154 9.21 -20.51 -4.78
N SER A 155 8.99 -20.96 -3.53
CA SER A 155 8.70 -22.36 -3.24
C SER A 155 7.47 -22.86 -3.99
N THR A 156 7.27 -24.17 -4.08
CA THR A 156 6.11 -24.75 -4.78
C THR A 156 4.78 -24.23 -4.24
N ALA A 157 4.64 -24.15 -2.91
CA ALA A 157 3.42 -23.64 -2.28
C ALA A 157 3.20 -22.16 -2.60
N LEU A 158 4.23 -21.33 -2.50
CA LEU A 158 4.15 -19.91 -2.81
C LEU A 158 3.89 -19.65 -4.29
N ALA A 159 4.55 -20.39 -5.19
CA ALA A 159 4.33 -20.32 -6.62
C ALA A 159 2.88 -20.64 -6.98
N SER A 160 2.34 -21.74 -6.42
CA SER A 160 0.94 -22.15 -6.60
C SER A 160 -0.04 -21.07 -6.09
N ALA A 161 0.24 -20.48 -4.92
CA ALA A 161 -0.57 -19.40 -4.37
C ALA A 161 -0.54 -18.14 -5.26
N MET A 162 0.65 -17.71 -5.69
CA MET A 162 0.82 -16.57 -6.58
C MET A 162 0.11 -16.79 -7.93
N ASP A 163 0.20 -17.98 -8.50
CA ASP A 163 -0.50 -18.35 -9.74
C ASP A 163 -2.02 -18.31 -9.57
N SER A 164 -2.55 -18.85 -8.47
CA SER A 164 -3.99 -18.78 -8.15
C SER A 164 -4.48 -17.33 -8.03
N ILE A 165 -3.74 -16.48 -7.31
CA ILE A 165 -4.07 -15.06 -7.15
C ILE A 165 -4.06 -14.34 -8.50
N CYS A 166 -3.03 -14.56 -9.32
CA CYS A 166 -2.91 -13.90 -10.62
C CYS A 166 -4.00 -14.35 -11.59
N ALA A 167 -4.33 -15.65 -11.62
CA ALA A 167 -5.43 -16.18 -12.43
C ALA A 167 -6.78 -15.60 -11.99
N CYS A 168 -7.03 -15.54 -10.68
CA CYS A 168 -8.24 -14.92 -10.11
C CYS A 168 -8.36 -13.44 -10.49
N ALA A 169 -7.27 -12.68 -10.41
CA ALA A 169 -7.25 -11.27 -10.77
C ALA A 169 -7.48 -11.04 -12.27
N ALA A 170 -6.78 -11.80 -13.12
CA ALA A 170 -6.94 -11.73 -14.57
C ALA A 170 -8.38 -12.05 -15.01
N ALA A 171 -8.98 -13.12 -14.48
CA ALA A 171 -10.35 -13.52 -14.77
C ALA A 171 -11.39 -12.46 -14.38
N ARG A 172 -11.09 -11.65 -13.35
CA ARG A 172 -11.97 -10.58 -12.85
C ARG A 172 -11.68 -9.21 -13.44
N GLY A 173 -10.66 -9.08 -14.30
CA GLY A 173 -10.22 -7.77 -14.80
C GLY A 173 -9.66 -6.86 -13.71
N VAL A 174 -9.14 -7.43 -12.61
CA VAL A 174 -8.47 -6.71 -11.52
C VAL A 174 -6.98 -6.65 -11.83
N ARG A 175 -6.37 -5.49 -11.58
CA ARG A 175 -4.92 -5.28 -11.79
C ARG A 175 -4.16 -5.54 -10.50
N LEU A 176 -3.01 -6.19 -10.57
CA LEU A 176 -2.17 -6.49 -9.42
C LEU A 176 -0.96 -5.56 -9.38
N LEU A 177 -0.69 -5.01 -8.20
CA LEU A 177 0.50 -4.24 -7.90
C LEU A 177 1.38 -5.09 -6.99
N PHE A 178 2.54 -5.50 -7.49
CA PHE A 178 3.56 -6.11 -6.65
C PHE A 178 4.27 -4.95 -5.95
N ASP A 179 3.91 -4.72 -4.69
CA ASP A 179 4.36 -3.54 -3.94
C ASP A 179 5.85 -3.64 -3.66
N ALA A 180 6.52 -2.48 -3.74
CA ALA A 180 7.91 -2.38 -3.33
C ALA A 180 8.00 -2.47 -1.81
N GLU A 181 9.05 -3.12 -1.33
CA GLU A 181 9.30 -3.35 0.09
C GLU A 181 10.67 -2.80 0.49
N GLN A 182 11.32 -3.41 1.48
CA GLN A 182 12.66 -3.01 1.92
C GLN A 182 13.72 -3.36 0.87
N ALA A 183 14.78 -2.55 0.81
CA ALA A 183 15.84 -2.69 -0.19
C ALA A 183 16.46 -4.11 -0.23
N ALA A 184 16.52 -4.79 0.92
CA ALA A 184 17.08 -6.14 1.06
C ALA A 184 16.36 -7.21 0.21
N VAL A 185 15.08 -7.01 -0.11
CA VAL A 185 14.27 -8.00 -0.86
C VAL A 185 13.80 -7.47 -2.21
N GLN A 186 14.00 -6.19 -2.49
CA GLN A 186 13.42 -5.53 -3.67
C GLN A 186 13.86 -6.16 -4.98
N GLN A 187 15.11 -6.63 -5.08
CA GLN A 187 15.59 -7.28 -6.30
C GLN A 187 14.92 -8.63 -6.56
N GLY A 188 14.63 -9.43 -5.52
CA GLY A 188 13.83 -10.64 -5.65
C GLY A 188 12.39 -10.35 -6.06
N ILE A 189 11.80 -9.27 -5.52
CA ILE A 189 10.46 -8.82 -5.91
C ILE A 189 10.44 -8.42 -7.39
N ASP A 190 11.46 -7.70 -7.83
CA ASP A 190 11.62 -7.28 -9.23
C ASP A 190 11.73 -8.50 -10.17
N ASP A 191 12.49 -9.53 -9.78
CA ASP A 191 12.64 -10.77 -10.55
C ASP A 191 11.30 -11.52 -10.67
N TRP A 192 10.59 -11.71 -9.55
CA TRP A 192 9.27 -12.33 -9.55
C TRP A 192 8.28 -11.51 -10.36
N THR A 193 8.30 -10.18 -10.23
CA THR A 193 7.45 -9.28 -11.01
C THR A 193 7.63 -9.51 -12.51
N LEU A 194 8.88 -9.55 -13.01
CA LEU A 194 9.12 -9.77 -14.43
C LEU A 194 8.60 -11.12 -14.91
N THR A 195 8.78 -12.18 -14.11
CA THR A 195 8.23 -13.52 -14.41
C THR A 195 6.72 -13.48 -14.60
N TYR A 196 5.99 -12.81 -13.71
CA TYR A 196 4.54 -12.74 -13.79
C TYR A 196 4.04 -11.72 -14.83
N GLN A 197 4.80 -10.65 -15.11
CA GLN A 197 4.48 -9.75 -16.23
C GLN A 197 4.58 -10.46 -17.59
N ARG A 198 5.61 -11.29 -17.81
CA ARG A 198 5.71 -12.12 -19.02
C ARG A 198 4.50 -13.05 -19.19
N LYS A 199 4.04 -13.64 -18.08
CA LYS A 199 2.93 -14.60 -18.09
C LYS A 199 1.57 -13.95 -18.34
N TYR A 200 1.32 -12.75 -17.80
CA TYR A 200 -0.02 -12.15 -17.78
C TYR A 200 -0.18 -10.84 -18.57
N ASN A 201 0.90 -10.15 -18.94
CA ASN A 201 0.84 -8.87 -19.68
C ASN A 201 1.08 -9.07 -21.18
N THR A 202 0.47 -10.09 -21.78
CA THR A 202 0.70 -10.51 -23.17
C THR A 202 -0.07 -9.69 -24.20
N VAL A 203 -1.01 -8.84 -23.78
CA VAL A 203 -1.78 -7.97 -24.68
C VAL A 203 -1.09 -6.60 -24.79
N PRO A 204 -0.71 -6.13 -25.99
CA PRO A 204 -0.06 -4.83 -26.17
C PRO A 204 -0.86 -3.68 -25.56
N GLY A 205 -0.21 -2.85 -24.74
CA GLY A 205 -0.83 -1.70 -24.08
C GLY A 205 -1.74 -2.03 -22.89
N ARG A 206 -1.85 -3.31 -22.50
CA ARG A 206 -2.61 -3.76 -21.32
C ARG A 206 -1.71 -4.55 -20.37
N ALA A 207 -1.67 -4.10 -19.12
CA ALA A 207 -0.99 -4.82 -18.05
C ALA A 207 -2.01 -5.26 -16.98
N VAL A 208 -1.88 -6.52 -16.56
CA VAL A 208 -2.53 -7.08 -15.36
C VAL A 208 -1.59 -6.92 -14.17
N ILE A 209 -0.31 -7.22 -14.34
CA ILE A 209 0.72 -7.16 -13.28
C ILE A 209 1.54 -5.88 -13.43
N TYR A 210 1.72 -5.16 -12.32
CA TYR A 210 2.50 -3.93 -12.25
C TYR A 210 3.60 -4.07 -11.20
N GLY A 211 4.83 -3.74 -11.59
CA GLY A 211 5.95 -3.60 -10.67
C GLY A 211 5.95 -2.22 -10.02
N THR A 212 6.30 -2.15 -8.74
CA THR A 212 6.40 -0.87 -8.03
C THR A 212 7.84 -0.39 -7.99
N TYR A 213 8.09 0.79 -8.55
CA TYR A 213 9.42 1.39 -8.68
C TYR A 213 9.56 2.58 -7.73
N GLN A 214 10.57 2.54 -6.87
CA GLN A 214 10.81 3.52 -5.82
C GLN A 214 11.71 4.67 -6.32
N ALA A 215 11.11 5.76 -6.82
CA ALA A 215 11.80 6.89 -7.45
C ALA A 215 12.83 7.65 -6.58
N TYR A 216 12.93 7.35 -5.28
CA TYR A 216 13.97 7.90 -4.41
C TYR A 216 15.29 7.11 -4.49
N LEU A 217 15.28 5.90 -5.02
CA LEU A 217 16.48 5.09 -5.21
C LEU A 217 17.21 5.55 -6.49
N LYS A 218 18.52 5.75 -6.36
CA LYS A 218 19.38 6.11 -7.51
C LYS A 218 19.43 5.03 -8.58
N SER A 219 19.18 3.77 -8.20
CA SER A 219 19.15 2.63 -9.11
C SER A 219 17.88 2.56 -9.96
N THR A 220 16.78 3.19 -9.55
CA THR A 220 15.47 3.02 -10.20
C THR A 220 15.45 3.35 -11.70
N PRO A 221 16.10 4.43 -12.20
CA PRO A 221 16.18 4.66 -13.63
C PRO A 221 16.82 3.50 -14.39
N ALA A 222 17.95 2.97 -13.89
CA ALA A 222 18.64 1.84 -14.52
C ALA A 222 17.80 0.55 -14.47
N THR A 223 17.16 0.27 -13.34
CA THR A 223 16.25 -0.88 -13.19
C THR A 223 15.07 -0.79 -14.17
N LEU A 224 14.43 0.39 -14.26
CA LEU A 224 13.30 0.62 -15.17
C LEU A 224 13.72 0.46 -16.63
N THR A 225 14.87 1.01 -17.04
CA THR A 225 15.43 0.82 -18.38
C THR A 225 15.65 -0.66 -18.69
N ARG A 226 16.27 -1.42 -17.79
CA ARG A 226 16.48 -2.87 -17.96
C ARG A 226 15.16 -3.62 -18.15
N HIS A 227 14.14 -3.27 -17.37
CA HIS A 227 12.84 -3.94 -17.44
C HIS A 227 12.07 -3.56 -18.72
N LEU A 228 12.20 -2.31 -19.19
CA LEU A 228 11.65 -1.87 -20.47
C LEU A 228 12.30 -2.62 -21.65
N LEU A 229 13.62 -2.79 -21.63
CA LEU A 229 14.33 -3.59 -22.64
C LEU A 229 13.86 -5.04 -22.62
N ALA A 230 13.77 -5.66 -21.44
CA ALA A 230 13.27 -7.02 -21.32
C ALA A 230 11.82 -7.16 -21.85
N ALA A 231 10.96 -6.17 -21.60
CA ALA A 231 9.60 -6.12 -22.12
C ALA A 231 9.55 -6.01 -23.65
N GLN A 232 10.43 -5.18 -24.23
CA GLN A 232 10.56 -5.02 -25.67
C GLN A 232 11.08 -6.29 -26.35
N GLU A 233 12.15 -6.88 -25.81
CA GLU A 233 12.80 -8.08 -26.38
C GLU A 233 11.90 -9.32 -26.30
N GLN A 234 11.10 -9.43 -25.23
CA GLN A 234 10.34 -10.65 -24.92
C GLN A 234 8.83 -10.50 -25.16
N GLY A 235 8.39 -9.35 -25.69
CA GLY A 235 7.04 -9.15 -26.21
C GLY A 235 5.93 -9.07 -25.17
N PHE A 236 6.17 -8.45 -24.00
CA PHE A 236 5.12 -8.22 -22.99
C PHE A 236 4.97 -6.72 -22.65
N THR A 237 3.80 -6.31 -22.16
CA THR A 237 3.57 -4.93 -21.71
C THR A 237 4.17 -4.74 -20.31
N LEU A 238 5.11 -3.81 -20.14
CA LEU A 238 5.65 -3.48 -18.83
C LEU A 238 4.63 -2.70 -17.99
N GLY A 239 4.14 -3.30 -16.91
CA GLY A 239 3.30 -2.63 -15.92
C GLY A 239 4.16 -1.88 -14.90
N VAL A 240 3.98 -0.56 -14.77
CA VAL A 240 4.79 0.31 -13.91
C VAL A 240 3.91 1.09 -12.95
N LYS A 241 4.21 0.98 -11.65
CA LYS A 241 3.74 1.86 -10.59
C LYS A 241 4.93 2.64 -10.04
N LEU A 242 5.03 3.92 -10.35
CA LEU A 242 6.10 4.76 -9.83
C LEU A 242 5.68 5.40 -8.50
N VAL A 243 6.46 5.19 -7.44
CA VAL A 243 6.21 5.77 -6.11
C VAL A 243 7.39 6.60 -5.63
N ARG A 244 7.13 7.59 -4.78
CA ARG A 244 8.18 8.39 -4.14
C ARG A 244 7.99 8.35 -2.63
N VAL A 245 8.81 7.56 -1.94
CA VAL A 245 8.85 7.49 -0.47
C VAL A 245 10.29 7.58 -0.01
N GLY A 246 10.77 8.75 0.38
CA GLY A 246 12.13 8.88 0.88
C GLY A 246 12.33 10.20 1.61
N LYS A 247 13.29 10.21 2.54
CA LYS A 247 13.78 11.44 3.16
C LYS A 247 14.17 12.43 2.06
N PRO A 248 13.83 13.73 2.17
CA PRO A 248 14.42 14.74 1.30
C PRO A 248 15.93 14.64 1.43
N SER A 249 16.66 14.36 0.34
CA SER A 249 18.05 14.80 0.28
C SER A 249 18.02 16.29 -0.04
N GLU A 250 18.86 17.09 0.62
CA GLU A 250 18.94 18.56 0.50
C GLU A 250 19.36 19.06 -0.89
N ARG A 251 19.32 18.21 -1.92
CA ARG A 251 19.73 18.60 -3.27
C ARG A 251 18.56 19.25 -4.01
N GLY A 252 18.77 20.50 -4.39
CA GLY A 252 17.78 21.47 -4.80
C GLY A 252 16.77 21.01 -5.85
N GLN A 253 15.58 21.60 -5.74
CA GLN A 253 14.53 21.55 -6.75
C GLN A 253 15.12 22.03 -8.07
N ARG A 254 15.34 21.12 -9.02
CA ARG A 254 15.56 21.52 -10.42
C ARG A 254 14.20 21.83 -11.04
N PRO A 255 14.07 22.91 -11.82
CA PRO A 255 12.82 23.25 -12.47
C PRO A 255 12.41 22.13 -13.43
N VAL A 256 11.17 21.69 -13.32
CA VAL A 256 10.54 20.79 -14.28
C VAL A 256 10.10 21.63 -15.46
N SER A 257 10.74 21.45 -16.62
CA SER A 257 10.28 22.05 -17.87
C SER A 257 8.98 21.37 -18.28
N SER A 258 7.90 22.13 -18.40
CA SER A 258 6.61 21.62 -18.85
C SER A 258 6.62 21.47 -20.37
N GLY A 259 6.88 20.25 -20.86
CA GLY A 259 6.54 19.89 -22.24
C GLY A 259 5.02 19.76 -22.38
N ALA A 260 4.38 20.72 -23.04
CA ALA A 260 2.95 20.67 -23.31
C ALA A 260 2.66 19.65 -24.44
N SER A 261 1.90 18.59 -24.14
CA SER A 261 1.32 17.73 -25.18
C SER A 261 -0.13 18.15 -25.45
N SER A 262 -0.43 18.41 -26.73
CA SER A 262 -1.70 18.94 -27.25
C SER A 262 -2.67 17.84 -27.69
N GLY A 263 -2.70 16.70 -26.97
CA GLY A 263 -3.66 15.63 -27.22
C GLY A 263 -5.01 15.88 -26.53
N PRO A 264 -6.11 15.23 -26.98
CA PRO A 264 -7.38 15.26 -26.27
C PRO A 264 -7.14 14.82 -24.82
N LYS A 265 -7.51 15.68 -23.85
CA LYS A 265 -7.30 15.44 -22.42
C LYS A 265 -8.15 14.26 -21.97
N LYS A 266 -7.60 13.04 -22.07
CA LYS A 266 -8.15 11.86 -21.40
C LYS A 266 -8.24 12.20 -19.91
N SER A 267 -9.42 12.10 -19.31
CA SER A 267 -9.62 12.36 -17.89
C SER A 267 -8.65 11.49 -17.08
N LEU A 268 -7.80 12.11 -16.26
CA LEU A 268 -6.86 11.39 -15.42
C LEU A 268 -7.65 10.54 -14.41
N GLU A 269 -7.49 9.22 -14.50
CA GLU A 269 -8.11 8.31 -13.55
C GLU A 269 -7.44 8.44 -12.18
N THR A 270 -8.25 8.60 -11.13
CA THR A 270 -7.76 8.76 -9.77
C THR A 270 -8.18 7.58 -8.91
N TYR A 271 -7.21 6.95 -8.25
CA TYR A 271 -7.42 5.79 -7.40
C TYR A 271 -7.02 6.09 -5.96
N LYS A 272 -7.80 5.59 -4.98
CA LYS A 272 -7.43 5.70 -3.57
C LYS A 272 -6.86 4.38 -3.05
N TYR A 273 -5.65 4.42 -2.48
CA TYR A 273 -5.07 3.28 -1.78
C TYR A 273 -5.66 3.14 -0.38
N LEU A 274 -6.10 1.93 -0.05
CA LEU A 274 -6.68 1.56 1.24
C LEU A 274 -6.22 0.16 1.63
N VAL A 275 -6.12 -0.07 2.93
CA VAL A 275 -5.93 -1.41 3.47
C VAL A 275 -7.17 -1.91 4.19
N TRP A 276 -7.32 -3.22 4.28
CA TRP A 276 -8.38 -3.86 5.06
C TRP A 276 -7.83 -5.11 5.76
N GLY A 277 -8.48 -5.51 6.85
CA GLY A 277 -8.01 -6.54 7.77
C GLY A 277 -8.43 -6.21 9.19
N SER A 278 -7.96 -6.97 10.18
CA SER A 278 -8.28 -6.66 11.58
C SER A 278 -7.81 -5.27 11.98
N THR A 279 -8.41 -4.73 13.05
CA THR A 279 -7.98 -3.43 13.60
C THR A 279 -6.49 -3.45 13.96
N GLY A 280 -6.01 -4.53 14.59
CA GLY A 280 -4.60 -4.71 14.91
C GLY A 280 -3.68 -4.78 13.68
N GLU A 281 -4.05 -5.51 12.64
CA GLU A 281 -3.27 -5.61 11.39
C GLU A 281 -3.16 -4.26 10.69
N CYS A 282 -4.30 -3.59 10.53
CA CYS A 282 -4.35 -2.24 9.97
C CYS A 282 -3.55 -1.23 10.79
N MET A 283 -3.57 -1.32 12.12
CA MET A 283 -2.77 -0.43 12.97
C MET A 283 -1.28 -0.63 12.77
N LYS A 284 -0.80 -1.88 12.71
CA LYS A 284 0.62 -2.18 12.42
C LYS A 284 1.03 -1.62 11.05
N TYR A 285 0.19 -1.81 10.03
CA TYR A 285 0.40 -1.24 8.70
C TYR A 285 0.51 0.30 8.76
N LEU A 286 -0.46 0.96 9.38
CA LEU A 286 -0.54 2.43 9.44
C LEU A 286 0.60 3.03 10.24
N LEU A 287 1.00 2.40 11.34
CA LEU A 287 2.12 2.85 12.16
C LEU A 287 3.42 2.85 11.33
N ARG A 288 3.67 1.78 10.58
CA ARG A 288 4.84 1.69 9.69
C ARG A 288 4.81 2.78 8.63
N ARG A 289 3.66 2.99 7.97
CA ARG A 289 3.49 4.07 6.99
C ARG A 289 3.69 5.45 7.61
N ALA A 290 3.27 5.65 8.86
CA ALA A 290 3.47 6.92 9.56
C ALA A 290 4.94 7.19 9.89
N HIS A 291 5.72 6.15 10.21
CA HIS A 291 7.17 6.28 10.42
C HIS A 291 7.92 6.53 9.10
N GLU A 292 7.63 5.76 8.06
CA GLU A 292 8.25 5.93 6.73
C GLU A 292 7.94 7.29 6.10
N ASN A 293 6.72 7.78 6.31
CA ASN A 293 6.25 9.06 5.77
C ASN A 293 6.36 10.20 6.79
N ARG A 294 7.12 10.04 7.88
CA ARG A 294 7.21 11.06 8.94
C ARG A 294 7.69 12.42 8.42
N ASP A 295 8.55 12.45 7.41
CA ASP A 295 9.00 13.70 6.78
C ASP A 295 7.98 14.25 5.77
N ALA A 296 7.17 13.39 5.16
CA ALA A 296 6.05 13.78 4.30
C ALA A 296 4.90 14.45 5.08
N VAL A 297 4.88 14.32 6.40
CA VAL A 297 3.93 14.99 7.30
C VAL A 297 4.06 16.52 7.23
N GLN A 298 5.17 17.09 6.75
CA GLN A 298 5.17 18.53 6.47
C GLN A 298 4.20 18.91 5.34
N ARG A 299 3.95 18.00 4.38
CA ARG A 299 2.98 18.20 3.28
C ARG A 299 1.52 18.12 3.73
N THR A 300 1.24 17.51 4.88
CA THR A 300 -0.12 17.52 5.42
C THR A 300 -0.52 18.90 5.95
N ARG A 301 0.43 19.82 6.20
CA ARG A 301 0.12 21.22 6.53
C ARG A 301 -0.66 21.92 5.42
N THR A 302 -0.20 21.82 4.18
CA THR A 302 -0.90 22.40 3.02
C THR A 302 -2.32 21.85 2.90
N GLY A 303 -2.51 20.54 3.12
CA GLY A 303 -3.84 19.93 3.14
C GLY A 303 -4.73 20.42 4.28
N ARG A 304 -4.16 20.60 5.49
CA ARG A 304 -4.87 21.18 6.63
C ARG A 304 -5.32 22.61 6.33
N ASP A 305 -4.41 23.43 5.82
CA ASP A 305 -4.66 24.85 5.55
C ASP A 305 -5.72 25.02 4.46
N ALA A 306 -5.67 24.18 3.41
CA ALA A 306 -6.71 24.14 2.38
C ALA A 306 -8.09 23.71 2.94
N MET A 307 -8.14 22.69 3.80
CA MET A 307 -9.39 22.28 4.46
C MET A 307 -9.93 23.39 5.38
N TRP A 308 -9.04 24.15 6.02
CA TRP A 308 -9.42 25.24 6.90
C TRP A 308 -9.95 26.45 6.14
N ALA A 309 -9.32 26.79 5.01
CA ALA A 309 -9.84 27.77 4.08
C ALA A 309 -11.24 27.37 3.56
N GLU A 310 -11.45 26.10 3.21
CA GLU A 310 -12.75 25.61 2.74
C GLU A 310 -13.84 25.65 3.84
N ILE A 311 -13.50 25.34 5.10
CA ILE A 311 -14.44 25.50 6.21
C ILE A 311 -14.77 26.97 6.44
N ALA A 312 -13.77 27.85 6.46
CA ALA A 312 -13.98 29.28 6.61
C ALA A 312 -14.81 29.88 5.47
N ARG A 313 -14.62 29.37 4.24
CA ARG A 313 -15.44 29.74 3.08
C ARG A 313 -16.90 29.32 3.27
N ARG A 314 -17.16 28.06 3.66
CA ARG A 314 -18.52 27.56 3.93
C ARG A 314 -19.21 28.31 5.07
N ALA A 315 -18.47 28.62 6.13
CA ALA A 315 -18.98 29.39 7.25
C ALA A 315 -19.36 30.81 6.83
N ARG A 316 -18.51 31.50 6.07
CA ARG A 316 -18.77 32.84 5.52
C ARG A 316 -19.99 32.87 4.59
N SER A 317 -20.11 31.91 3.66
CA SER A 317 -21.29 31.76 2.81
C SER A 317 -22.57 31.51 3.62
N ALA A 318 -22.49 30.74 4.72
CA ALA A 318 -23.66 30.46 5.57
C ALA A 318 -24.14 31.67 6.39
N VAL A 319 -23.29 32.68 6.62
CA VAL A 319 -23.63 33.90 7.35
C VAL A 319 -23.78 35.14 6.45
N GLY A 320 -23.82 34.95 5.12
CA GLY A 320 -24.07 36.04 4.16
C GLY A 320 -22.92 37.05 4.00
N LEU A 321 -21.71 36.69 4.42
CA LEU A 321 -20.52 37.52 4.24
C LEU A 321 -19.78 37.08 2.99
N GLU A 322 -20.21 37.54 1.81
CA GLU A 322 -19.48 37.32 0.56
C GLU A 322 -18.56 38.51 0.25
N THR A 323 -17.29 38.19 -0.02
CA THR A 323 -16.34 38.95 -0.86
C THR A 323 -15.62 37.96 -1.73
#